data_AF-A0A350FYA0-F1
#
_entry.id   AF-A0A350FYA0-F1
#
_cell.length_a   1.000
_cell.length_b   1.000
_cell.length_c   1.000
_cell.angle_alpha   90.00
_cell.angle_beta   90.00
_cell.angle_gamma   90.00
#
_symmetry.space_group_name_H-M   'P 1'
#
loop_
_entity.id
_entity.type
_entity.pdbx_description
1 polymer ?
#
loop_
_entity_poly.entity_id
_entity_poly.type
_entity_poly.pdbx_seq_one_letter_code
_entity_poly.pdbx_strand_id
1 'polypeptide(L)'
;VAGHDIVRDYRAARSLIGLVPQELTTDAFESVWNAVSFSRGLFGLRANPAHIEKTLRALSLWDKKDSRIMELSGGMKRRLLIAKALS
;
A
#
# COMPACT_ATOMS: atom_id res chain seq x y z
N VAL A 1 -1.01 19.40 -11.60
CA VAL A 1 -1.12 18.87 -10.21
C VAL A 1 0.08 19.35 -9.42
N ALA A 2 -0.09 20.02 -8.28
CA ALA A 2 1.01 20.50 -7.41
C ALA A 2 2.16 21.21 -8.16
N GLY A 3 1.84 22.02 -9.18
CA GLY A 3 2.83 22.73 -10.02
C GLY A 3 3.38 21.95 -11.22
N HIS A 4 3.03 20.67 -11.40
CA HIS A 4 3.47 19.83 -12.51
C HIS A 4 2.39 19.62 -13.58
N ASP A 5 2.80 19.68 -14.85
CA ASP A 5 1.96 19.35 -16.01
C ASP A 5 1.73 17.82 -16.06
N ILE A 6 0.47 17.41 -16.12
CA ILE A 6 0.09 15.98 -16.13
C ILE A 6 0.44 15.26 -17.43
N VAL A 7 0.69 15.99 -18.52
CA VAL A 7 1.06 15.46 -19.83
C VAL A 7 2.58 15.43 -19.98
N ARG A 8 3.27 16.54 -19.64
CA ARG A 8 4.74 16.66 -19.78
C ARG A 8 5.52 16.10 -18.59
N ASP A 9 5.05 16.32 -17.37
CA ASP A 9 5.72 15.93 -16.11
C ASP A 9 4.95 14.82 -15.39
N TYR A 10 4.36 13.90 -16.15
CA TYR A 10 3.47 12.87 -15.63
C TYR A 10 4.10 12.02 -14.52
N ARG A 11 5.42 11.82 -14.52
CA ARG A 11 6.14 11.07 -13.48
C ARG A 11 6.19 11.83 -12.15
N ALA A 12 6.53 13.12 -12.18
CA ALA A 12 6.60 13.98 -10.99
C ALA A 12 5.20 14.21 -10.40
N ALA A 13 4.19 14.39 -11.25
CA ALA A 13 2.80 14.50 -10.81
C ALA A 13 2.30 13.19 -10.17
N ARG A 14 2.66 12.01 -10.72
CA ARG A 14 2.25 10.70 -10.18
C ARG A 14 2.98 10.32 -8.89
N SER A 15 4.23 10.74 -8.68
CA SER A 15 4.93 10.51 -7.41
C SER A 15 4.32 11.31 -6.25
N LEU A 16 3.56 12.37 -6.54
CA LEU A 16 2.89 13.21 -5.55
C LEU A 16 1.45 12.75 -5.25
N ILE A 17 0.90 11.79 -6.00
CA ILE A 17 -0.46 11.30 -5.83
C ILE A 17 -0.44 9.82 -5.43
N GLY A 18 -1.04 9.52 -4.27
CA GLY A 18 -1.37 8.15 -3.90
C GLY A 18 -2.64 7.67 -4.56
N LEU A 19 -2.50 6.93 -5.65
CA LEU A 19 -3.61 6.23 -6.27
C LEU A 19 -3.88 4.94 -5.50
N VAL A 20 -4.89 4.96 -4.63
CA VAL A 20 -5.42 3.76 -3.97
C VAL A 20 -6.70 3.36 -4.70
N PRO A 21 -6.71 2.28 -5.51
CA PRO A 21 -7.92 1.78 -6.15
C PRO A 21 -8.91 1.35 -5.07
N GLN A 22 -10.19 1.70 -5.23
CA GLN A 22 -11.25 1.32 -4.28
C GLN A 22 -11.51 -0.20 -4.26
N GLU A 23 -11.18 -0.90 -5.35
CA GLU A 23 -11.21 -2.36 -5.45
C GLU A 23 -9.89 -2.87 -6.06
N LEU A 24 -9.05 -3.50 -5.23
CA LEU A 24 -7.86 -4.20 -5.70
C LEU A 24 -8.23 -5.66 -5.96
N THR A 25 -8.90 -5.92 -7.08
CA THR A 25 -9.21 -7.29 -7.51
C THR A 25 -7.95 -8.13 -7.73
N THR A 26 -6.83 -7.52 -8.12
CA THR A 26 -5.53 -8.19 -8.29
C THR A 26 -4.80 -8.49 -6.98
N ASP A 27 -5.00 -7.70 -5.92
CA ASP A 27 -4.30 -7.92 -4.64
C ASP A 27 -4.96 -9.03 -3.79
N ALA A 28 -6.15 -9.51 -4.17
CA ALA A 28 -6.89 -10.46 -3.35
C ALA A 28 -6.10 -11.75 -3.04
N PHE A 29 -5.23 -12.16 -3.96
CA PHE A 29 -4.36 -13.34 -3.85
C PHE A 29 -2.98 -13.04 -3.28
N GLU A 30 -2.60 -11.76 -3.19
CA GLU A 30 -1.32 -11.35 -2.63
C GLU A 30 -1.33 -11.43 -1.11
N SER A 31 -0.12 -11.56 -0.55
CA SER A 31 0.06 -11.47 0.89
C SER A 31 -0.07 -10.02 1.37
N VAL A 32 -0.51 -9.84 2.61
CA VAL A 32 -0.57 -8.52 3.26
C VAL A 32 0.79 -7.81 3.21
N TRP A 33 1.87 -8.55 3.47
CA TRP A 33 3.23 -8.03 3.41
C TRP A 33 3.60 -7.51 2.02
N ASN A 34 3.33 -8.30 0.98
CA ASN A 34 3.64 -7.93 -0.40
C ASN A 34 2.83 -6.71 -0.84
N ALA A 35 1.54 -6.65 -0.51
CA ALA A 35 0.70 -5.52 -0.92
C ALA A 35 1.14 -4.19 -0.30
N VAL A 36 1.59 -4.22 0.95
CA VAL A 36 2.14 -3.02 1.63
C VAL A 36 3.53 -2.68 1.10
N SER A 37 4.39 -3.68 0.87
CA SER A 37 5.71 -3.50 0.26
C SER A 37 5.62 -2.93 -1.17
N PHE A 38 4.66 -3.44 -1.95
CA PHE A 38 4.39 -3.02 -3.32
C PHE A 38 3.85 -1.59 -3.36
N SER A 39 2.93 -1.23 -2.45
CA SER A 39 2.43 0.14 -2.29
C SER A 39 3.59 1.12 -2.12
N ARG A 40 4.48 0.85 -1.16
CA ARG A 40 5.67 1.65 -0.90
C ARG A 40 6.56 1.81 -2.16
N GLY A 41 6.77 0.73 -2.90
CA GLY A 41 7.52 0.74 -4.15
C GLY A 41 6.88 1.59 -5.25
N LEU A 42 5.54 1.57 -5.36
CA LEU A 42 4.80 2.43 -6.29
C LEU A 42 4.98 3.92 -6.00
N PHE A 43 5.17 4.28 -4.72
CA PHE A 43 5.48 5.65 -4.29
C PHE A 43 6.94 6.07 -4.49
N GLY A 44 7.78 5.22 -5.08
CA GLY A 44 9.21 5.50 -5.25
C GLY A 44 10.01 5.48 -3.94
N LEU A 45 9.41 4.97 -2.85
CA LEU A 45 10.08 4.83 -1.57
C LEU A 45 10.91 3.53 -1.56
N ARG A 46 12.15 3.61 -1.07
CA ARG A 46 13.04 2.44 -0.96
C ARG A 46 12.43 1.38 -0.05
N ALA A 47 12.60 0.10 -0.39
CA ALA A 47 12.19 -1.01 0.46
C ALA A 47 12.71 -0.82 1.90
N ASN A 48 11.79 -0.88 2.87
CA ASN A 48 12.12 -0.77 4.30
C ASN A 48 11.29 -1.79 5.08
N PRO A 49 11.77 -3.05 5.20
CA PRO A 49 11.08 -4.11 5.93
C PRO A 49 10.75 -3.72 7.38
N ALA A 50 11.64 -3.00 8.06
CA ALA A 50 11.43 -2.59 9.45
C ALA A 50 10.27 -1.58 9.59
N HIS A 51 10.11 -0.66 8.63
CA HIS A 51 8.98 0.28 8.60
C HIS A 51 7.64 -0.43 8.31
N ILE A 52 7.66 -1.40 7.40
CA ILE A 52 6.48 -2.21 7.06
C ILE A 52 6.04 -3.05 8.26
N GLU A 53 6.98 -3.72 8.92
CA GLU A 53 6.72 -4.47 10.14
C GLU A 53 6.13 -3.56 11.23
N LYS A 54 6.73 -2.39 11.48
CA LYS A 54 6.22 -1.42 12.47
C LYS A 54 4.79 -1.00 12.14
N THR A 55 4.50 -0.69 10.88
CA THR A 55 3.17 -0.28 10.41
C THR A 55 2.15 -1.41 10.58
N LEU A 56 2.49 -2.63 10.19
CA LEU A 56 1.61 -3.79 10.32
C LEU A 56 1.35 -4.14 11.79
N ARG A 57 2.35 -4.02 12.68
CA ARG A 57 2.18 -4.21 14.12
C ARG A 57 1.26 -3.14 14.71
N ALA A 58 1.47 -1.87 14.37
CA ALA A 58 0.62 -0.76 14.82
C ALA A 58 -0.85 -0.93 14.42
N LEU A 59 -1.11 -1.59 13.28
CA LEU A 59 -2.46 -1.83 12.77
C LEU A 59 -3.00 -3.23 13.12
N SER A 60 -2.32 -3.98 13.99
CA SER A 60 -2.71 -5.35 14.38
C SER A 60 -2.95 -6.26 13.16
N LEU A 61 -2.09 -6.14 12.15
CA LEU A 61 -2.08 -6.95 10.93
C LEU A 61 -0.84 -7.84 10.81
N TRP A 62 0.12 -7.70 11.72
CA TRP A 62 1.38 -8.45 11.70
C TRP A 62 1.19 -9.96 11.67
N ASP A 63 0.26 -10.49 12.47
CA ASP A 63 -0.01 -11.93 12.55
C ASP A 63 -0.67 -12.49 11.27
N LYS A 64 -1.08 -11.60 10.35
CA LYS A 64 -1.68 -11.91 9.06
C LYS A 64 -0.79 -11.45 7.90
N LYS A 65 0.49 -11.15 8.14
CA LYS A 65 1.41 -10.65 7.10
C LYS A 65 1.53 -11.60 5.91
N ASP A 66 1.47 -12.91 6.15
CA ASP A 66 1.59 -13.96 5.13
C ASP A 66 0.22 -14.47 4.64
N SER A 67 -0.87 -14.02 5.27
CA SER A 67 -2.23 -14.35 4.84
C SER A 67 -2.59 -13.59 3.57
N ARG A 68 -3.46 -14.20 2.76
CA ARG A 68 -3.97 -13.55 1.55
C ARG A 68 -4.95 -12.45 1.92
N ILE A 69 -4.99 -11.39 1.13
CA ILE A 69 -5.90 -10.25 1.38
C ILE A 69 -7.37 -10.68 1.35
N MET A 70 -7.72 -11.67 0.54
CA MET A 70 -9.07 -12.24 0.52
C MET A 70 -9.50 -12.90 1.84
N GLU A 71 -8.56 -13.41 2.64
CA GLU A 71 -8.81 -14.08 3.92
C GLU A 71 -9.06 -13.07 5.06
N LEU A 72 -8.81 -11.78 4.81
CA LEU A 72 -9.02 -10.73 5.78
C LEU A 72 -10.51 -10.40 5.96
N SER A 73 -10.91 -10.17 7.21
CA SER A 73 -12.22 -9.58 7.51
C SER A 73 -12.33 -8.17 6.93
N GLY A 74 -13.56 -7.65 6.75
CA GLY A 74 -13.77 -6.29 6.23
C GLY A 74 -13.03 -5.20 7.04
N GLY A 75 -12.99 -5.33 8.37
CA GLY A 75 -12.25 -4.42 9.24
C GLY A 75 -10.73 -4.50 9.04
N MET A 76 -10.19 -5.70 8.79
CA MET A 76 -8.77 -5.90 8.47
C MET A 76 -8.42 -5.32 7.10
N LYS A 77 -9.30 -5.46 6.09
CA LYS A 77 -9.11 -4.83 4.77
C LYS A 77 -9.06 -3.31 4.87
N ARG A 78 -9.91 -2.69 5.72
CA ARG A 78 -9.84 -1.25 5.98
C ARG A 78 -8.51 -0.85 6.61
N ARG A 79 -8.00 -1.61 7.58
CA ARG A 79 -6.68 -1.36 8.17
C ARG A 79 -5.55 -1.57 7.17
N LEU A 80 -5.67 -2.53 6.26
CA LEU A 80 -4.70 -2.75 5.20
C LEU A 80 -4.61 -1.55 4.24
N LEU A 81 -5.75 -0.95 3.88
CA LEU A 81 -5.76 0.28 3.06
C LEU A 81 -5.00 1.42 3.76
N ILE A 82 -5.16 1.55 5.07
CA ILE A 82 -4.39 2.52 5.88
C ILE A 82 -2.90 2.14 5.88
N ALA A 83 -2.56 0.86 6.06
CA ALA A 83 -1.18 0.39 6.03
C ALA A 83 -0.49 0.74 4.70
N LYS A 84 -1.16 0.53 3.57
CA LYS A 84 -0.67 0.87 2.22
C LYS A 84 -0.43 2.37 2.01
N ALA A 85 -1.20 3.22 2.70
CA ALA A 85 -1.03 4.67 2.64
C ALA A 85 0.07 5.20 3.57
N LEU A 86 0.37 4.48 4.67
CA LEU A 86 1.42 4.83 5.63
C LEU A 86 2.79 4.23 5.30
N SER A 87 2.83 3.26 4.38
CA SER A 87 4.03 2.49 4.01
C SER A 87 4.94 3.22 3.06
#